data_AF-A0A2M3ZIU1-F1
#
_entry.id   AF-A0A2M3ZIU1-F1
#
_cell.length_a   1.000
_cell.length_b   1.000
_cell.length_c   1.000
_cell.angle_alpha   90.00
_cell.angle_beta   90.00
_cell.angle_gamma   90.00
#
_symmetry.space_group_name_H-M   'P 1'
#
loop_
_entity.id
_entity.type
_entity.pdbx_description
1 polymer ?
#
loop_
_entity_poly.entity_id
_entity_poly.type
_entity_poly.pdbx_seq_one_letter_code
_entity_poly.pdbx_strand_id
1 'polypeptide(L)'
;RAENCGQEELAKCVRPFQVIQSASDLSIATKREDLDRVCPDLNHGLQCIRSYTRRCMNLEQRNHFNQLYNGTNQFVRDLCREGEYQKEFLAHAPCLQLVRPDYEVCGRRYHQTVIAITQQVQPEEPQQHHHQHHHHHHDLEHHQQQQQQQHMQQEHNLRRHRRNHHTASRTEETDVQKVCCSFLEYLDCSEAAARKTCGRETAKFTRGFLDKMSSTLIKMYCEDYYKSNKCPSMYSSAASSTWNRLHSLALLLIPTVVSTLHSTTASWWTLRLTGVLQRLR
;
A
#
# COMPACT_ATOMS: atom_id res chain seq x y z
N ARG A 1 20.84 17.70 28.12
CA ARG A 1 19.85 16.74 28.68
C ARG A 1 18.55 16.96 27.91
N ALA A 2 17.87 15.90 27.48
CA ALA A 2 16.60 16.06 26.75
C ALA A 2 15.49 16.52 27.70
N GLU A 3 14.62 17.41 27.24
CA GLU A 3 13.38 17.85 27.90
C GLU A 3 12.29 16.77 27.72
N ASN A 4 11.36 16.67 28.68
CA ASN A 4 10.18 15.82 28.54
C ASN A 4 9.12 16.54 27.71
N CYS A 5 9.15 16.34 26.39
CA CYS A 5 8.16 16.89 25.47
C CYS A 5 7.03 15.89 25.21
N GLY A 6 5.82 16.41 24.98
CA GLY A 6 4.65 15.60 24.65
C GLY A 6 4.55 15.28 23.15
N GLN A 7 3.92 14.15 22.82
CA GLN A 7 3.64 13.75 21.43
C GLN A 7 2.76 14.76 20.67
N GLU A 8 1.94 15.53 21.40
CA GLU A 8 1.09 16.58 20.82
C GLU A 8 1.92 17.73 20.19
N GLU A 9 3.09 18.05 20.76
CA GLU A 9 3.97 19.08 20.22
C GLU A 9 4.54 18.65 18.86
N LEU A 10 4.98 17.40 18.76
CA LEU A 10 5.43 16.83 17.51
C LEU A 10 4.28 16.77 16.48
N ALA A 11 3.08 16.37 16.91
CA ALA A 11 1.91 16.32 16.03
C ALA A 11 1.57 17.70 15.43
N LYS A 12 1.71 18.78 16.21
CA LYS A 12 1.55 20.16 15.71
C LYS A 12 2.58 20.49 14.63
N CYS A 13 3.83 20.05 14.78
CA CYS A 13 4.84 20.27 13.75
C CYS A 13 4.57 19.50 12.45
N VAL A 14 3.92 18.33 12.53
CA VAL A 14 3.70 17.44 11.36
C VAL A 14 2.44 17.79 10.56
N ARG A 15 1.44 18.46 11.17
CA ARG A 15 0.17 18.83 10.49
C ARG A 15 0.34 19.48 9.11
N PRO A 16 1.25 20.47 8.90
CA PRO A 16 1.40 21.10 7.59
C PRO A 16 1.81 20.12 6.48
N PHE A 17 2.41 18.99 6.80
CA PHE A 17 2.82 18.01 5.79
C PHE A 17 1.66 17.12 5.33
N GLN A 18 0.52 17.11 6.03
CA GLN A 18 -0.64 16.29 5.67
C GLN A 18 -1.19 16.64 4.28
N VAL A 19 -1.10 17.91 3.89
CA VAL A 19 -1.56 18.40 2.57
C VAL A 19 -0.65 18.01 1.40
N ILE A 20 0.43 17.26 1.65
CA ILE A 20 1.32 16.74 0.59
C ILE A 20 1.51 15.23 0.69
N GLN A 21 0.76 14.52 1.55
CA GLN A 21 0.99 13.09 1.82
C GLN A 21 0.65 12.17 0.65
N SER A 22 -0.12 12.64 -0.34
CA SER A 22 -0.53 11.86 -1.50
C SER A 22 -0.42 12.63 -2.82
N ALA A 23 -0.38 11.89 -3.94
CA ALA A 23 -0.51 12.41 -5.31
C ALA A 23 -1.75 13.30 -5.48
N SER A 24 -2.86 12.94 -4.85
CA SER A 24 -4.09 13.73 -4.88
C SER A 24 -3.94 15.05 -4.12
N ASP A 25 -3.19 15.08 -3.02
CA ASP A 25 -3.00 16.31 -2.24
C ASP A 25 -2.04 17.29 -2.91
N LEU A 26 -1.01 16.80 -3.63
CA LEU A 26 -0.10 17.71 -4.34
C LEU A 26 -0.68 18.31 -5.64
N SER A 27 -1.73 17.71 -6.19
CA SER A 27 -2.50 18.32 -7.29
C SER A 27 -3.19 19.64 -6.90
N ILE A 28 -3.13 20.03 -5.62
CA ILE A 28 -3.61 21.31 -5.08
C ILE A 28 -2.54 22.42 -5.23
N ALA A 29 -1.25 22.08 -5.28
CA ALA A 29 -0.14 23.03 -5.30
C ALA A 29 0.50 23.17 -6.68
N THR A 30 -0.33 23.39 -7.69
CA THR A 30 0.04 23.19 -9.11
C THR A 30 0.49 24.45 -9.83
N LYS A 31 0.42 25.59 -9.15
CA LYS A 31 0.94 26.86 -9.64
C LYS A 31 1.97 27.42 -8.67
N ARG A 32 2.76 28.35 -9.16
CA ARG A 32 3.77 29.03 -8.37
C ARG A 32 3.14 29.80 -7.21
N GLU A 33 1.99 30.40 -7.44
CA GLU A 33 1.22 31.11 -6.41
C GLU A 33 0.72 30.16 -5.32
N ASP A 34 0.42 28.91 -5.66
CA ASP A 34 0.03 27.89 -4.67
C ASP A 34 1.25 27.48 -3.82
N LEU A 35 2.42 27.31 -4.44
CA LEU A 35 3.67 27.04 -3.73
C LEU A 35 4.04 28.20 -2.78
N ASP A 36 3.87 29.46 -3.20
CA ASP A 36 4.14 30.63 -2.37
C ASP A 36 3.29 30.67 -1.09
N ARG A 37 2.08 30.06 -1.11
CA ARG A 37 1.22 29.92 0.07
C ARG A 37 1.58 28.73 0.94
N VAL A 38 1.93 27.60 0.34
CA VAL A 38 2.15 26.33 1.06
C VAL A 38 3.56 26.22 1.64
N CYS A 39 4.56 26.73 0.93
CA CYS A 39 5.97 26.60 1.31
C CYS A 39 6.35 27.27 2.64
N PRO A 40 5.79 28.43 3.04
CA PRO A 40 6.01 28.97 4.39
C PRO A 40 5.63 27.99 5.50
N ASP A 41 4.46 27.35 5.39
CA ASP A 41 3.95 26.41 6.39
C ASP A 41 4.78 25.12 6.44
N LEU A 42 5.14 24.57 5.28
CA LEU A 42 6.02 23.40 5.20
C LEU A 42 7.39 23.69 5.80
N ASN A 43 8.01 24.83 5.45
CA ASN A 43 9.31 25.20 6.01
C ASN A 43 9.25 25.44 7.52
N HIS A 44 8.17 26.05 8.01
CA HIS A 44 7.96 26.24 9.44
C HIS A 44 7.80 24.88 10.17
N GLY A 45 7.04 23.95 9.60
CA GLY A 45 6.95 22.58 10.10
C GLY A 45 8.31 21.88 10.20
N LEU A 46 9.17 22.02 9.17
CA LEU A 46 10.52 21.44 9.18
C LEU A 46 11.39 22.03 10.30
N GLN A 47 11.28 23.34 10.52
CA GLN A 47 11.99 24.02 11.61
C GLN A 47 11.49 23.59 12.98
N CYS A 48 10.17 23.45 13.15
CA CYS A 48 9.52 22.95 14.36
C CYS A 48 10.04 21.56 14.72
N ILE A 49 10.05 20.63 13.76
CA ILE A 49 10.57 19.26 13.94
C ILE A 49 12.05 19.27 14.34
N ARG A 50 12.87 20.11 13.70
CA ARG A 50 14.30 20.25 14.03
C ARG A 50 14.52 20.80 15.44
N SER A 51 13.68 21.72 15.90
CA SER A 51 13.74 22.25 17.26
C SER A 51 13.34 21.17 18.27
N TYR A 52 12.22 20.49 18.01
CA TYR A 52 11.72 19.38 18.83
C TYR A 52 12.78 18.28 18.98
N THR A 53 13.40 17.80 17.90
CA THR A 53 14.39 16.73 17.99
C THR A 53 15.69 17.15 18.67
N ARG A 54 16.01 18.45 18.74
CA ARG A 54 17.16 18.94 19.51
C ARG A 54 16.87 19.03 21.01
N ARG A 55 15.66 19.43 21.39
CA ARG A 55 15.26 19.61 22.79
C ARG A 55 14.82 18.31 23.45
N CYS A 56 14.04 17.51 22.73
CA CYS A 56 13.25 16.42 23.31
C CYS A 56 13.87 15.03 23.10
N MET A 57 14.91 14.92 22.28
CA MET A 57 15.56 13.64 21.96
C MET A 57 17.03 13.64 22.33
N ASN A 58 17.55 12.46 22.68
CA ASN A 58 18.99 12.24 22.78
C ASN A 58 19.63 12.11 21.38
N LEU A 59 20.96 12.00 21.33
CA LEU A 59 21.70 11.96 20.05
C LEU A 59 21.27 10.78 19.16
N GLU A 60 21.08 9.60 19.73
CA GLU A 60 20.71 8.39 19.01
C GLU A 60 19.28 8.47 18.46
N GLN A 61 18.31 8.82 19.31
CA GLN A 61 16.92 9.06 18.94
C GLN A 61 16.80 10.12 17.85
N ARG A 62 17.54 11.22 17.98
CA ARG A 62 17.57 12.30 16.98
C ARG A 62 18.16 11.81 15.65
N ASN A 63 19.25 11.04 15.67
CA ASN A 63 19.86 10.52 14.46
C ASN A 63 18.90 9.55 13.74
N HIS A 64 18.26 8.65 14.48
CA HIS A 64 17.25 7.76 13.95
C HIS A 64 16.07 8.54 13.35
N PHE A 65 15.49 9.48 14.11
CA PHE A 65 14.39 10.32 13.63
C PHE A 65 14.77 11.09 12.36
N ASN A 66 15.96 11.69 12.31
CA ASN A 66 16.43 12.44 11.15
C ASN A 66 16.57 11.54 9.91
N GLN A 67 16.97 10.27 10.06
CA GLN A 67 16.97 9.32 8.95
C GLN A 67 15.56 9.07 8.42
N LEU A 68 14.60 8.87 9.32
CA LEU A 68 13.20 8.64 8.96
C LEU A 68 12.58 9.83 8.21
N TYR A 69 12.97 11.05 8.61
CA TYR A 69 12.39 12.28 8.10
C TYR A 69 13.17 12.93 6.95
N ASN A 70 14.36 12.40 6.62
CA ASN A 70 15.26 12.98 5.62
C ASN A 70 14.60 13.12 4.24
N GLY A 71 13.88 12.09 3.77
CA GLY A 71 13.20 12.11 2.46
C GLY A 71 12.18 13.25 2.35
N THR A 72 11.31 13.40 3.34
CA THR A 72 10.30 14.49 3.41
C THR A 72 10.99 15.86 3.46
N ASN A 73 12.02 16.01 4.30
CA ASN A 73 12.78 17.25 4.40
C ASN A 73 13.51 17.61 3.08
N GLN A 74 14.06 16.63 2.37
CA GLN A 74 14.66 16.85 1.05
C GLN A 74 13.60 17.25 0.02
N PHE A 75 12.48 16.54 -0.03
CA PHE A 75 11.37 16.87 -0.92
C PHE A 75 10.90 18.31 -0.76
N VAL A 76 10.58 18.71 0.47
CA VAL A 76 10.08 20.07 0.75
C VAL A 76 11.11 21.12 0.34
N ARG A 77 12.41 20.86 0.57
CA ARG A 77 13.47 21.77 0.14
C ARG A 77 13.57 21.89 -1.37
N ASP A 78 13.41 20.80 -2.12
CA ASP A 78 13.53 20.81 -3.58
C ASP A 78 12.29 21.41 -4.24
N LEU A 79 11.10 21.25 -3.63
CA LEU A 79 9.86 21.86 -4.10
C LEU A 79 9.80 23.36 -3.79
N CYS A 80 10.22 23.77 -2.58
CA CYS A 80 10.03 25.13 -2.07
C CYS A 80 11.21 26.06 -2.30
N ARG A 81 12.30 25.58 -2.89
CA ARG A 81 13.42 26.43 -3.32
C ARG A 81 13.43 26.52 -4.83
N GLU A 82 13.67 27.72 -5.33
CA GLU A 82 13.88 27.91 -6.76
C GLU A 82 15.04 27.05 -7.25
N GLY A 83 14.79 26.27 -8.30
CA GLY A 83 15.74 25.31 -8.83
C GLY A 83 15.11 24.45 -9.92
N GLU A 84 15.88 23.52 -10.47
CA GLU A 84 15.45 22.68 -11.59
C GLU A 84 14.26 21.78 -11.23
N TYR A 85 14.26 21.20 -10.02
CA TYR A 85 13.15 20.34 -9.58
C TYR A 85 11.83 21.09 -9.47
N GLN A 86 11.84 22.31 -8.91
CA GLN A 86 10.64 23.15 -8.84
C GLN A 86 10.13 23.51 -10.24
N LYS A 87 11.02 23.85 -11.17
CA LYS A 87 10.64 24.15 -12.56
C LYS A 87 10.02 22.94 -13.26
N GLU A 88 10.63 21.76 -13.10
CA GLU A 88 10.14 20.50 -13.66
C GLU A 88 8.75 20.15 -13.08
N PHE A 89 8.58 20.27 -11.76
CA PHE A 89 7.29 20.08 -11.11
C PHE A 89 6.22 21.02 -11.68
N LEU A 90 6.52 22.32 -11.77
CA LEU A 90 5.59 23.31 -12.34
C LEU A 90 5.28 23.06 -13.83
N ALA A 91 6.21 22.48 -14.58
CA ALA A 91 5.97 22.11 -15.98
C ALA A 91 4.95 20.95 -16.12
N HIS A 92 4.97 19.99 -15.20
CA HIS A 92 4.02 18.87 -15.19
C HIS A 92 2.69 19.20 -14.48
N ALA A 93 2.72 20.15 -13.54
CA ALA A 93 1.62 20.45 -12.65
C ALA A 93 0.25 20.71 -13.33
N PRO A 94 0.14 21.48 -14.45
CA PRO A 94 -1.13 21.70 -15.12
C PRO A 94 -1.78 20.39 -15.61
N CYS A 95 -0.98 19.43 -16.09
CA CYS A 95 -1.53 18.15 -16.52
C CYS A 95 -1.85 17.25 -15.32
N LEU A 96 -1.02 17.27 -14.27
CA LEU A 96 -1.27 16.52 -13.05
C LEU A 96 -2.60 16.89 -12.39
N GLN A 97 -3.07 18.14 -12.52
CA GLN A 97 -4.42 18.54 -12.10
C GLN A 97 -5.53 17.72 -12.78
N LEU A 98 -5.38 17.40 -14.07
CA LEU A 98 -6.37 16.64 -14.83
C LEU A 98 -6.45 15.18 -14.36
N VAL A 99 -5.34 14.64 -13.85
CA VAL A 99 -5.24 13.25 -13.37
C VAL A 99 -5.70 13.09 -11.93
N ARG A 100 -5.91 14.20 -11.20
CA ARG A 100 -6.28 14.19 -9.78
C ARG A 100 -7.38 13.17 -9.41
N PRO A 101 -8.53 13.08 -10.11
CA PRO A 101 -9.58 12.12 -9.74
C PRO A 101 -9.10 10.66 -9.80
N ASP A 102 -8.24 10.33 -10.76
CA ASP A 102 -7.66 8.99 -10.88
C ASP A 102 -6.68 8.71 -9.73
N TYR A 103 -5.88 9.71 -9.31
CA TYR A 103 -5.00 9.57 -8.16
C TYR A 103 -5.74 9.33 -6.86
N GLU A 104 -6.88 10.00 -6.65
CA GLU A 104 -7.74 9.76 -5.49
C GLU A 104 -8.21 8.29 -5.49
N VAL A 105 -8.65 7.78 -6.63
CA VAL A 105 -9.04 6.37 -6.80
C VAL A 105 -7.88 5.42 -6.50
N CYS A 106 -6.70 5.67 -7.07
CA CYS A 106 -5.50 4.85 -6.88
C CYS A 106 -5.06 4.82 -5.41
N GLY A 107 -5.21 5.93 -4.67
CA GLY A 107 -4.76 6.04 -3.29
C GLY A 107 -5.68 5.35 -2.28
N ARG A 108 -6.97 5.12 -2.59
CA ARG A 108 -7.97 4.70 -1.57
C ARG A 108 -7.55 3.50 -0.74
N ARG A 109 -7.13 2.42 -1.41
CA ARG A 109 -6.79 1.17 -0.74
C ARG A 109 -5.60 1.33 0.21
N TYR A 110 -4.57 2.05 -0.25
CA TYR A 110 -3.38 2.33 0.56
C TYR A 110 -3.73 3.12 1.82
N HIS A 111 -4.46 4.24 1.67
CA HIS A 111 -4.86 5.08 2.81
C HIS A 111 -5.74 4.30 3.80
N GLN A 112 -6.72 3.54 3.31
CA GLN A 112 -7.57 2.70 4.16
C GLN A 112 -6.76 1.65 4.93
N THR A 113 -5.77 1.02 4.27
CA THR A 113 -4.90 0.02 4.89
C THR A 113 -4.05 0.63 6.01
N VAL A 114 -3.42 1.78 5.75
CA VAL A 114 -2.62 2.49 6.76
C VAL A 114 -3.48 2.93 7.95
N ILE A 115 -4.68 3.47 7.71
CA ILE A 115 -5.61 3.88 8.77
C ILE A 115 -6.01 2.67 9.63
N ALA A 116 -6.42 1.57 9.01
CA ALA A 116 -6.86 0.38 9.71
C ALA A 116 -5.76 -0.17 10.63
N ILE A 117 -4.52 -0.24 10.14
CA ILE A 117 -3.39 -0.75 10.93
C ILE A 117 -3.01 0.23 12.05
N THR A 118 -2.97 1.53 11.78
CA THR A 118 -2.60 2.53 12.79
C THR A 118 -3.63 2.63 13.92
N GLN A 119 -4.91 2.38 13.64
CA GLN A 119 -5.97 2.37 14.64
C GLN A 119 -5.95 1.12 15.54
N GLN A 120 -5.42 -0.01 15.05
CA GLN A 120 -5.29 -1.25 15.83
C GLN A 120 -4.17 -1.21 16.87
N VAL A 121 -3.29 -0.21 16.83
CA VAL A 121 -2.18 -0.02 17.79
C VAL A 121 -2.63 0.75 19.05
N GLN A 122 -3.90 1.15 19.16
CA GLN A 122 -4.40 1.68 20.44
C GLN A 122 -4.44 0.55 21.48
N PRO A 123 -3.80 0.72 22.66
CA PRO A 123 -3.82 -0.31 23.68
C PRO A 123 -5.24 -0.48 24.21
N GLU A 124 -5.83 -1.65 24.02
CA GLU A 124 -6.92 -2.10 24.89
C GLU A 124 -6.38 -2.11 26.33
N GLU A 125 -6.91 -1.25 27.20
CA GLU A 125 -6.62 -1.29 28.63
C GLU A 125 -6.94 -2.68 29.18
N PRO A 126 -5.99 -3.37 29.85
CA PRO A 126 -6.31 -4.59 30.56
C PRO A 126 -7.16 -4.22 31.79
N GLN A 127 -8.47 -4.51 31.74
CA GLN A 127 -9.32 -4.46 32.92
C GLN A 127 -8.79 -5.45 33.98
N GLN A 128 -8.15 -4.92 35.01
CA GLN A 128 -7.68 -5.67 36.16
C GLN A 128 -8.86 -6.02 37.07
N HIS A 129 -9.31 -7.28 37.04
CA HIS A 129 -10.22 -7.80 38.04
C HIS A 129 -9.49 -7.94 39.39
N HIS A 130 -9.82 -7.06 40.33
CA HIS A 130 -9.38 -7.09 41.73
C HIS A 130 -9.89 -8.38 42.41
N HIS A 131 -8.99 -9.33 42.73
CA HIS A 131 -9.32 -10.45 43.62
C HIS A 131 -8.60 -10.24 44.95
N GLN A 132 -9.40 -9.97 45.98
CA GLN A 132 -8.99 -9.87 47.38
C GLN A 132 -8.62 -11.26 47.90
N HIS A 133 -7.35 -11.51 48.22
CA HIS A 133 -6.93 -12.74 48.90
C HIS A 133 -6.91 -12.53 50.42
N HIS A 134 -7.73 -13.32 51.13
CA HIS A 134 -7.65 -13.47 52.59
C HIS A 134 -6.65 -14.57 52.95
N HIS A 135 -5.76 -14.30 53.90
CA HIS A 135 -4.81 -15.29 54.44
C HIS A 135 -5.47 -16.18 55.51
N HIS A 136 -5.28 -17.50 55.38
CA HIS A 136 -5.31 -18.42 56.52
C HIS A 136 -4.17 -19.45 56.42
N HIS A 137 -3.65 -19.82 57.59
CA HIS A 137 -2.43 -20.57 57.84
C HIS A 137 -2.81 -22.01 58.18
N HIS A 138 -2.30 -23.05 57.47
CA HIS A 138 -2.04 -24.40 58.03
C HIS A 138 -1.33 -25.35 57.01
N ASP A 139 -0.36 -26.10 57.55
CA ASP A 139 0.24 -27.39 57.16
C ASP A 139 1.27 -27.59 56.02
N LEU A 140 2.33 -28.35 56.36
CA LEU A 140 3.55 -28.63 55.59
C LEU A 140 3.42 -29.73 54.52
N GLU A 141 2.35 -30.54 54.47
CA GLU A 141 2.15 -31.55 53.41
C GLU A 141 1.46 -30.98 52.16
N HIS A 142 0.71 -29.88 52.29
CA HIS A 142 0.13 -29.18 51.14
C HIS A 142 1.18 -28.49 50.25
N HIS A 143 2.38 -28.22 50.77
CA HIS A 143 3.44 -27.50 50.05
C HIS A 143 3.89 -28.23 48.77
N GLN A 144 3.98 -29.57 48.80
CA GLN A 144 4.50 -30.33 47.66
C GLN A 144 3.50 -30.41 46.49
N GLN A 145 2.21 -30.57 46.81
CA GLN A 145 1.14 -30.59 45.81
C GLN A 145 0.87 -29.20 45.22
N GLN A 146 0.99 -28.16 46.06
CA GLN A 146 0.84 -26.77 45.65
C GLN A 146 2.01 -26.30 44.77
N GLN A 147 3.24 -26.74 45.03
CA GLN A 147 4.39 -26.50 44.15
C GLN A 147 4.21 -27.15 42.77
N GLN A 148 3.66 -28.37 42.72
CA GLN A 148 3.40 -29.06 41.45
C GLN A 148 2.31 -28.36 40.62
N GLN A 149 1.24 -27.88 41.26
CA GLN A 149 0.22 -27.05 40.61
C GLN A 149 0.78 -25.70 40.14
N GLN A 150 1.62 -25.05 40.94
CA GLN A 150 2.27 -23.80 40.54
C GLN A 150 3.18 -23.99 39.33
N HIS A 151 3.96 -25.07 39.27
CA HIS A 151 4.83 -25.37 38.13
C HIS A 151 4.02 -25.63 36.84
N MET A 152 2.93 -26.40 36.94
CA MET A 152 1.99 -26.62 35.83
C MET A 152 1.36 -25.32 35.33
N GLN A 153 0.98 -24.43 36.24
CA GLN A 153 0.38 -23.14 35.90
C GLN A 153 1.40 -22.18 35.29
N GLN A 154 2.65 -22.20 35.76
CA GLN A 154 3.75 -21.39 35.25
C GLN A 154 4.15 -21.82 33.82
N GLU A 155 4.20 -23.13 33.54
CA GLU A 155 4.39 -23.63 32.18
C GLU A 155 3.25 -23.22 31.24
N HIS A 156 2.00 -23.31 31.69
CA HIS A 156 0.86 -22.89 30.89
C HIS A 156 0.91 -21.40 30.56
N ASN A 157 1.29 -20.57 31.52
CA ASN A 157 1.49 -19.13 31.33
C ASN A 157 2.63 -18.83 30.34
N LEU A 158 3.75 -19.56 30.43
CA LEU A 158 4.87 -19.41 29.50
C LEU A 158 4.49 -19.82 28.06
N ARG A 159 3.74 -20.93 27.90
CA ARG A 159 3.21 -21.39 26.60
C ARG A 159 2.22 -20.37 26.02
N ARG A 160 1.37 -19.78 26.85
CA ARG A 160 0.41 -18.74 26.45
C ARG A 160 1.13 -17.45 26.04
N HIS A 161 2.14 -17.01 26.79
CA HIS A 161 2.99 -15.89 26.42
C HIS A 161 3.71 -16.11 25.09
N ARG A 162 4.30 -17.29 24.90
CA ARG A 162 4.99 -17.63 23.64
C ARG A 162 4.03 -17.65 22.46
N ARG A 163 2.82 -18.21 22.62
CA ARG A 163 1.77 -18.22 21.60
C ARG A 163 1.31 -16.80 21.27
N ASN A 164 1.03 -15.97 22.27
CA ASN A 164 0.66 -14.57 22.08
C ASN A 164 1.76 -13.79 21.34
N HIS A 165 3.03 -13.99 21.71
CA HIS A 165 4.17 -13.36 21.03
C HIS A 165 4.33 -13.82 19.58
N HIS A 166 4.10 -15.11 19.29
CA HIS A 166 4.12 -15.62 17.91
C HIS A 166 2.96 -15.06 17.08
N THR A 167 1.76 -14.94 17.68
CA THR A 167 0.60 -14.34 17.02
C THR A 167 0.85 -12.86 16.73
N ALA A 168 1.37 -12.08 17.69
CA ALA A 168 1.70 -10.67 17.50
C ALA A 168 2.75 -10.46 16.39
N SER A 169 3.84 -11.22 16.42
CA SER A 169 4.91 -11.16 15.40
C SER A 169 4.40 -11.51 14.00
N ARG A 170 3.51 -12.51 13.88
CA ARG A 170 2.91 -12.87 12.60
C ARG A 170 1.95 -11.79 12.10
N THR A 171 1.20 -11.13 12.98
CA THR A 171 0.32 -10.02 12.62
C THR A 171 1.12 -8.83 12.07
N GLU A 172 2.23 -8.45 12.72
CA GLU A 172 3.13 -7.39 12.26
C GLU A 172 3.68 -7.66 10.86
N GLU A 173 4.15 -8.88 10.60
CA GLU A 173 4.66 -9.26 9.27
C GLU A 173 3.56 -9.16 8.19
N THR A 174 2.33 -9.59 8.51
CA THR A 174 1.20 -9.48 7.57
C THR A 174 0.75 -8.04 7.34
N ASP A 175 0.87 -7.16 8.34
CA ASP A 175 0.47 -5.76 8.22
C ASP A 175 1.48 -4.97 7.41
N VAL A 176 2.78 -5.21 7.61
CA VAL A 176 3.84 -4.68 6.74
C VAL A 176 3.58 -5.11 5.28
N GLN A 177 3.27 -6.39 5.04
CA GLN A 177 2.95 -6.86 3.69
C GLN A 177 1.76 -6.11 3.08
N LYS A 178 0.65 -5.94 3.82
CA LYS A 178 -0.54 -5.21 3.33
C LYS A 178 -0.21 -3.76 2.99
N VAL A 179 0.50 -3.04 3.86
CA VAL A 179 0.90 -1.65 3.63
C VAL A 179 1.80 -1.56 2.41
N CYS A 180 2.83 -2.40 2.33
CA CYS A 180 3.77 -2.37 1.22
C CYS A 180 3.10 -2.70 -0.12
N CYS A 181 2.27 -3.74 -0.19
CA CYS A 181 1.64 -4.12 -1.45
C CYS A 181 0.57 -3.11 -1.91
N SER A 182 -0.22 -2.56 -0.99
CA SER A 182 -1.15 -1.48 -1.33
C SER A 182 -0.43 -0.20 -1.75
N PHE A 183 0.76 0.09 -1.19
CA PHE A 183 1.59 1.20 -1.62
C PHE A 183 2.15 0.99 -3.03
N LEU A 184 2.67 -0.20 -3.35
CA LEU A 184 3.14 -0.53 -4.70
C LEU A 184 2.03 -0.40 -5.75
N GLU A 185 0.85 -0.95 -5.46
CA GLU A 185 -0.33 -0.81 -6.31
C GLU A 185 -0.69 0.67 -6.54
N TYR A 186 -0.63 1.48 -5.49
CA TYR A 186 -0.89 2.91 -5.59
C TYR A 186 0.11 3.62 -6.53
N LEU A 187 1.40 3.31 -6.43
CA LEU A 187 2.44 3.89 -7.29
C LEU A 187 2.23 3.51 -8.77
N ASP A 188 1.98 2.24 -9.04
CA ASP A 188 1.82 1.72 -10.39
C ASP A 188 0.51 2.23 -11.04
N CYS A 189 -0.58 2.28 -10.27
CA CYS A 189 -1.85 2.86 -10.70
C CYS A 189 -1.70 4.33 -11.05
N SER A 190 -1.03 5.10 -10.19
CA SER A 190 -0.83 6.54 -10.41
C SER A 190 0.07 6.81 -11.62
N GLU A 191 1.17 6.07 -11.78
CA GLU A 191 2.00 6.18 -12.98
C GLU A 191 1.22 5.82 -14.26
N ALA A 192 0.41 4.76 -14.22
CA ALA A 192 -0.42 4.36 -15.35
C ALA A 192 -1.48 5.41 -15.71
N ALA A 193 -2.13 6.01 -14.71
CA ALA A 193 -3.09 7.11 -14.90
C ALA A 193 -2.41 8.34 -15.53
N ALA A 194 -1.26 8.75 -14.98
CA ALA A 194 -0.46 9.84 -15.51
C ALA A 194 -0.02 9.57 -16.96
N ARG A 195 0.39 8.33 -17.26
CA ARG A 195 0.81 7.94 -18.62
C ARG A 195 -0.33 8.02 -19.62
N LYS A 196 -1.51 7.57 -19.21
CA LYS A 196 -2.72 7.56 -20.04
C LYS A 196 -3.17 8.98 -20.39
N THR A 197 -3.10 9.91 -19.45
CA THR A 197 -3.66 11.26 -19.59
C THR A 197 -2.61 12.29 -20.04
N CYS A 198 -1.37 12.19 -19.54
CA CYS A 198 -0.33 13.21 -19.67
C CYS A 198 0.95 12.75 -20.38
N GLY A 199 1.01 11.49 -20.82
CA GLY A 199 2.15 10.93 -21.53
C GLY A 199 3.28 10.42 -20.62
N ARG A 200 4.34 9.89 -21.25
CA ARG A 200 5.41 9.14 -20.56
C ARG A 200 6.27 9.99 -19.63
N GLU A 201 6.60 11.21 -20.03
CA GLU A 201 7.43 12.11 -19.21
C GLU A 201 6.73 12.42 -17.88
N THR A 202 5.47 12.83 -17.94
CA THR A 202 4.65 13.08 -16.75
C THR A 202 4.45 11.83 -15.90
N ALA A 203 4.34 10.65 -16.52
CA ALA A 203 4.26 9.39 -15.80
C ALA A 203 5.54 9.08 -15.01
N LYS A 204 6.70 9.22 -15.66
CA LYS A 204 8.01 9.04 -15.02
C LYS A 204 8.22 10.03 -13.89
N PHE A 205 7.85 11.29 -14.11
CA PHE A 205 7.84 12.32 -13.08
C PHE A 205 6.94 11.92 -11.90
N THR A 206 5.70 11.48 -12.18
CA THR A 206 4.72 11.04 -11.15
C THR A 206 5.27 9.89 -10.31
N ARG A 207 5.89 8.88 -10.94
CA ARG A 207 6.48 7.73 -10.24
C ARG A 207 7.61 8.17 -9.32
N GLY A 208 8.53 9.00 -9.83
CA GLY A 208 9.66 9.53 -9.06
C GLY A 208 9.20 10.47 -7.93
N PHE A 209 8.17 11.27 -8.19
CA PHE A 209 7.54 12.14 -7.21
C PHE A 209 6.97 11.33 -6.03
N LEU A 210 6.14 10.32 -6.32
CA LEU A 210 5.53 9.50 -5.28
C LEU A 210 6.55 8.66 -4.52
N ASP A 211 7.58 8.17 -5.20
CA ASP A 211 8.69 7.50 -4.55
C ASP A 211 9.45 8.46 -3.61
N LYS A 212 9.75 9.68 -4.04
CA LYS A 212 10.45 10.68 -3.22
C LYS A 212 9.62 11.16 -2.01
N MET A 213 8.29 11.22 -2.18
CA MET A 213 7.35 11.56 -1.12
C MET A 213 7.11 10.44 -0.11
N SER A 214 7.30 9.20 -0.53
CA SER A 214 7.23 8.06 0.37
C SER A 214 8.16 8.26 1.56
N SER A 215 7.64 8.11 2.78
CA SER A 215 8.46 8.18 3.99
C SER A 215 9.65 7.22 3.89
N THR A 216 10.81 7.59 4.46
CA THR A 216 11.96 6.67 4.53
C THR A 216 11.58 5.36 5.22
N LEU A 217 10.59 5.38 6.12
CA LEU A 217 10.01 4.19 6.73
C LEU A 217 9.43 3.23 5.69
N ILE A 218 8.55 3.70 4.81
CA ILE A 218 7.97 2.86 3.76
C ILE A 218 9.08 2.30 2.87
N LYS A 219 10.06 3.11 2.47
CA LYS A 219 11.20 2.62 1.67
C LYS A 219 12.00 1.53 2.38
N MET A 220 12.29 1.72 3.66
CA MET A 220 13.08 0.77 4.46
C MET A 220 12.32 -0.53 4.71
N TYR A 221 11.06 -0.45 5.14
CA TYR A 221 10.24 -1.63 5.46
C TYR A 221 9.72 -2.36 4.22
N CYS A 222 9.56 -1.65 3.09
CA CYS A 222 9.07 -2.22 1.85
C CYS A 222 10.18 -2.59 0.85
N GLU A 223 11.46 -2.38 1.18
CA GLU A 223 12.59 -2.63 0.26
C GLU A 223 12.56 -4.05 -0.33
N ASP A 224 12.33 -5.04 0.52
CA ASP A 224 12.20 -6.45 0.10
C ASP A 224 11.01 -6.68 -0.83
N TYR A 225 9.92 -5.94 -0.65
CA TYR A 225 8.70 -6.07 -1.43
C TYR A 225 8.85 -5.42 -2.81
N TYR A 226 9.62 -4.34 -2.93
CA TYR A 226 9.96 -3.74 -4.22
C TYR A 226 10.76 -4.70 -5.12
N LYS A 227 11.65 -5.50 -4.52
CA LYS A 227 12.61 -6.35 -5.24
C LYS A 227 12.13 -7.80 -5.40
N SER A 228 10.98 -8.17 -4.83
CA SER A 228 10.50 -9.56 -4.76
C SER A 228 9.06 -9.72 -5.26
N ASN A 229 8.66 -10.95 -5.61
CA ASN A 229 7.26 -11.32 -5.89
C ASN A 229 6.42 -11.54 -4.61
N LYS A 230 6.75 -10.83 -3.50
CA LYS A 230 6.04 -10.96 -2.22
C LYS A 230 4.65 -10.32 -2.23
N CYS A 231 4.38 -9.47 -3.21
CA CYS A 231 3.05 -8.94 -3.45
C CYS A 231 2.32 -9.81 -4.49
N PRO A 232 1.18 -10.40 -4.12
CA PRO A 232 0.38 -11.16 -5.09
C PRO A 232 -0.02 -10.24 -6.24
N SER A 233 0.13 -10.69 -7.49
CA SER A 233 -0.30 -9.94 -8.67
C SER A 233 -1.81 -9.71 -8.57
N MET A 234 -2.20 -8.48 -8.22
CA MET A 234 -3.60 -8.13 -8.02
C MET A 234 -4.46 -8.20 -9.31
N TYR A 235 -3.83 -8.35 -10.46
CA TYR A 235 -4.51 -8.61 -11.73
C TYR A 235 -5.25 -9.96 -11.79
N SER A 236 -5.05 -10.85 -10.81
CA SER A 236 -5.69 -12.18 -10.82
C SER A 236 -7.07 -12.24 -10.15
N SER A 237 -7.60 -11.14 -9.60
CA SER A 237 -8.90 -11.16 -8.88
C SER A 237 -10.05 -10.39 -9.56
N ALA A 238 -9.85 -9.88 -10.78
CA ALA A 238 -10.93 -9.33 -11.61
C ALA A 238 -11.28 -10.21 -12.83
N ALA A 239 -10.62 -11.35 -13.02
CA ALA A 239 -10.99 -12.34 -14.05
C ALA A 239 -12.02 -13.33 -13.51
N SER A 240 -13.20 -12.84 -13.10
CA SER A 240 -14.37 -13.73 -13.07
C SER A 240 -14.81 -13.98 -14.52
N SER A 241 -14.22 -15.01 -15.11
CA SER A 241 -14.76 -15.83 -16.21
C SER A 241 -15.63 -15.12 -17.25
N THR A 242 -15.01 -14.40 -18.19
CA THR A 242 -15.62 -14.13 -19.51
C THR A 242 -15.49 -15.34 -20.45
N TRP A 243 -14.65 -16.34 -20.10
CA TRP A 243 -14.46 -17.57 -20.89
C TRP A 243 -15.68 -18.51 -20.89
N ASN A 244 -16.55 -18.47 -19.87
CA ASN A 244 -17.75 -19.31 -19.85
C ASN A 244 -18.92 -18.75 -20.68
N ARG A 245 -18.85 -17.52 -21.19
CA ARG A 245 -19.93 -16.96 -22.04
C ARG A 245 -19.70 -17.18 -23.55
N LEU A 246 -18.46 -17.43 -23.97
CA LEU A 246 -18.14 -17.70 -25.38
C LEU A 246 -18.38 -19.16 -25.78
N HIS A 247 -18.22 -20.11 -24.86
CA HIS A 247 -18.45 -21.54 -25.15
C HIS A 247 -19.92 -21.89 -25.44
N SER A 248 -20.88 -21.09 -24.94
CA SER A 248 -22.32 -21.34 -25.19
C SER A 248 -22.78 -20.92 -26.59
N LEU A 249 -22.13 -19.93 -27.22
CA LEU A 249 -22.49 -19.49 -28.57
C LEU A 249 -21.82 -20.34 -29.67
N ALA A 250 -20.62 -20.88 -29.42
CA ALA A 250 -19.92 -21.73 -30.38
C ALA A 250 -20.64 -23.08 -30.62
N LEU A 251 -21.30 -23.65 -29.61
CA LEU A 251 -22.04 -24.91 -29.74
C LEU A 251 -23.32 -24.82 -30.60
N LEU A 252 -23.84 -23.61 -30.86
CA LEU A 252 -25.02 -23.40 -31.72
C LEU A 252 -24.69 -23.22 -33.20
N LEU A 253 -23.42 -22.99 -33.57
CA LEU A 253 -22.98 -22.78 -34.95
C LEU A 253 -22.33 -24.02 -35.59
N ILE A 254 -21.99 -25.04 -34.80
CA ILE A 254 -21.41 -26.29 -35.32
C ILE A 254 -22.41 -27.10 -36.18
N PRO A 255 -23.72 -27.19 -35.84
CA PRO A 255 -24.67 -27.94 -36.69
C PRO A 255 -24.89 -27.29 -38.06
N THR A 256 -24.87 -25.95 -38.15
CA THR A 256 -25.17 -25.23 -39.39
C THR A 256 -24.05 -25.32 -40.43
N VAL A 257 -22.79 -25.36 -39.99
CA VAL A 257 -21.62 -25.49 -40.88
C VAL A 257 -21.47 -26.92 -41.42
N VAL A 258 -21.81 -27.95 -40.63
CA VAL A 258 -21.76 -29.36 -41.09
C VAL A 258 -22.84 -29.65 -42.13
N SER A 259 -24.03 -29.05 -42.01
CA SER A 259 -25.10 -29.19 -43.01
C SER A 259 -24.76 -28.52 -44.34
N THR A 260 -24.13 -27.34 -44.34
CA THR A 260 -23.74 -26.65 -45.60
C THR A 260 -22.57 -27.34 -46.32
N LEU A 261 -21.67 -28.00 -45.58
CA LEU A 261 -20.59 -28.79 -46.17
C LEU A 261 -21.08 -30.11 -46.81
N HIS A 262 -22.10 -30.77 -46.25
CA HIS A 262 -22.68 -31.97 -46.87
C HIS A 262 -23.49 -31.64 -48.13
N SER A 263 -24.22 -30.52 -48.17
CA SER A 263 -24.98 -30.13 -49.36
C SER A 263 -24.09 -29.70 -50.54
N THR A 264 -22.94 -29.07 -50.27
CA THR A 264 -22.02 -28.64 -51.33
C THR A 264 -21.23 -29.80 -51.93
N THR A 265 -20.87 -30.82 -51.14
CA THR A 265 -20.20 -32.01 -51.68
C THR A 265 -21.14 -32.83 -52.57
N ALA A 266 -22.40 -33.07 -52.18
CA ALA A 266 -23.38 -33.79 -53.00
C ALA A 266 -23.61 -33.13 -54.38
N SER A 267 -23.59 -31.79 -54.46
CA SER A 267 -23.80 -31.07 -55.71
C SER A 267 -22.55 -31.03 -56.62
N TRP A 268 -21.35 -31.29 -56.08
CA TRP A 268 -20.10 -31.34 -56.85
C TRP A 268 -19.86 -32.73 -57.47
N TRP A 269 -20.32 -33.80 -56.80
CA TRP A 269 -20.22 -35.16 -57.33
C TRP A 269 -21.17 -35.41 -58.52
N THR A 270 -22.34 -34.76 -58.57
CA THR A 270 -23.28 -34.88 -59.71
C THR A 270 -22.84 -34.10 -60.95
N LEU A 271 -22.12 -32.98 -60.80
CA LEU A 271 -21.56 -32.22 -61.93
C LEU A 271 -20.28 -32.84 -62.53
N ARG A 272 -19.51 -33.61 -61.77
CA ARG A 272 -18.31 -34.29 -62.30
C ARG A 272 -18.60 -35.56 -63.09
N LEU A 273 -19.75 -36.21 -62.90
CA LEU A 273 -20.09 -37.45 -63.62
C LEU A 273 -20.66 -37.21 -65.03
N THR A 274 -21.25 -36.04 -65.29
CA THR A 274 -21.78 -35.68 -66.63
C THR A 274 -20.76 -34.99 -67.54
N GLY A 275 -19.67 -34.43 -66.98
CA GLY A 275 -18.64 -33.72 -67.75
C GLY A 275 -17.48 -34.56 -68.31
N VAL A 276 -17.34 -35.84 -67.91
CA VAL A 276 -16.20 -36.70 -68.31
C VAL A 276 -16.54 -37.63 -69.49
N LEU A 277 -17.81 -37.80 -69.85
CA LEU A 277 -18.23 -38.69 -70.95
C LEU A 277 -18.35 -38.00 -72.33
N GLN A 278 -17.94 -36.73 -72.47
CA GLN A 278 -18.09 -35.98 -73.73
C GLN A 278 -16.77 -35.48 -74.33
N ARG A 279 -15.63 -36.04 -73.92
CA ARG A 279 -14.29 -35.71 -74.48
C ARG A 279 -13.44 -36.92 -74.86
N LEU A 280 -14.05 -38.08 -75.09
CA LEU A 280 -13.44 -39.25 -75.70
C LEU A 280 -14.42 -39.91 -76.68
N ARG A 281 -14.71 -39.24 -77.80
CA ARG A 281 -14.92 -39.84 -79.11
C ARG A 281 -14.74 -38.81 -80.21
#